data_AF-A0A1V3XG25-F1
#
_entry.id   AF-A0A1V3XG25-F1
#
_cell.length_a   1.000
_cell.length_b   1.000
_cell.length_c   1.000
_cell.angle_alpha   90.00
_cell.angle_beta   90.00
_cell.angle_gamma   90.00
#
_symmetry.space_group_name_H-M   'P 1'
#
loop_
_entity.id
_entity.type
_entity.pdbx_description
1 polymer ?
#
loop_
_entity_poly.entity_id
_entity_poly.type
_entity_poly.pdbx_seq_one_letter_code
_entity_poly.pdbx_strand_id
1 'polypeptide(L)'
;MREQFLVEVTDTTAEDMVAAGMDHRTALLELNGWLTAWIETEYHRRIHTETGQAPLDRWDAGWARLGRTAAMPTSEDLTEAFLWSEYRMVTKTATVSLHGNTFEVDAALVGRKVELVFSPFDMETVEVRYRNVSHGKALPHNITRHVHPKARPETPEPAVMPATGIDYLELTERTHHQQLRADRRIGYDALFGDRQGHGEGESGDEVAEQLSITDIAGQSGASA
;
A
#
# COMPACT_ATOMS: atom_id res chain seq x y z
N MET A 1 17.21 -12.66 37.28
CA MET A 1 18.46 -12.61 36.50
C MET A 1 18.07 -12.84 35.05
N ARG A 2 17.70 -11.78 34.32
CA ARG A 2 17.50 -11.82 32.86
C ARG A 2 18.63 -11.00 32.30
N GLU A 3 19.71 -11.69 31.96
CA GLU A 3 20.83 -11.12 31.23
C GLU A 3 20.26 -10.61 29.90
N GLN A 4 20.26 -9.29 29.74
CA GLN A 4 19.97 -8.64 28.47
C GLN A 4 20.91 -9.24 27.42
N PHE A 5 20.35 -9.88 26.40
CA PHE A 5 21.05 -10.10 25.14
C PHE A 5 21.28 -8.72 24.51
N LEU A 6 22.32 -8.03 24.99
CA LEU A 6 22.97 -6.98 24.23
C LEU A 6 23.74 -7.71 23.14
N VAL A 7 23.04 -8.13 22.08
CA VAL A 7 23.71 -8.39 20.81
C VAL A 7 24.16 -7.01 20.36
N GLU A 8 25.45 -6.76 20.44
CA GLU A 8 26.06 -5.65 19.72
C GLU A 8 25.73 -5.88 18.26
N VAL A 9 24.70 -5.17 17.76
CA VAL A 9 24.65 -4.87 16.33
C VAL A 9 25.88 -4.03 16.13
N THR A 10 26.97 -4.68 15.74
CA THR A 10 28.19 -4.00 15.34
C THR A 10 27.78 -3.00 14.27
N ASP A 11 28.14 -1.74 14.43
CA ASP A 11 27.89 -0.72 13.40
C ASP A 11 28.43 -1.25 12.08
N THR A 12 27.53 -1.72 11.20
CA THR A 12 27.91 -2.19 9.88
C THR A 12 28.30 -0.96 9.09
N THR A 13 29.58 -0.81 8.78
CA THR A 13 30.03 0.30 7.96
C THR A 13 29.64 0.07 6.50
N ALA A 14 29.58 1.13 5.70
CA ALA A 14 29.35 1.01 4.27
C ALA A 14 30.41 0.11 3.58
N GLU A 15 31.62 0.04 4.13
CA GLU A 15 32.70 -0.82 3.64
C GLU A 15 32.41 -2.31 3.90
N ASP A 16 31.86 -2.63 5.08
CA ASP A 16 31.46 -4.00 5.45
C ASP A 16 30.27 -4.48 4.59
N MET A 17 29.33 -3.58 4.29
CA MET A 17 28.19 -3.88 3.40
C MET A 17 28.65 -4.18 1.98
N VAL A 18 29.61 -3.41 1.45
CA VAL A 18 30.20 -3.63 0.13
C VAL A 18 30.99 -4.94 0.11
N ALA A 19 31.75 -5.24 1.18
CA ALA A 19 32.48 -6.51 1.31
C ALA A 19 31.55 -7.74 1.36
N ALA A 20 30.37 -7.60 1.97
CA ALA A 20 29.32 -8.62 1.98
C ALA A 20 28.55 -8.73 0.65
N GLY A 21 28.83 -7.87 -0.34
CA GLY A 21 28.11 -7.82 -1.61
C GLY A 21 26.66 -7.34 -1.47
N MET A 22 26.31 -6.70 -0.35
CA MET A 22 24.97 -6.22 -0.07
C MET A 22 24.79 -4.81 -0.62
N ASP A 23 23.86 -4.63 -1.55
CA ASP A 23 23.48 -3.29 -2.01
C ASP A 23 22.73 -2.53 -0.90
N HIS A 24 22.87 -1.19 -0.89
CA HIS A 24 22.27 -0.29 0.10
C HIS A 24 20.75 -0.45 0.17
N ARG A 25 20.10 -0.70 -0.97
CA ARG A 25 18.66 -0.97 -1.02
C ARG A 25 18.30 -2.20 -0.20
N THR A 26 19.03 -3.29 -0.37
CA THR A 26 18.78 -4.56 0.34
C THR A 26 18.99 -4.39 1.83
N ALA A 27 20.08 -3.74 2.24
CA ALA A 27 20.33 -3.48 3.66
C ALA A 27 19.23 -2.64 4.33
N LEU A 28 18.69 -1.64 3.64
CA LEU A 28 17.58 -0.84 4.15
C LEU A 28 16.29 -1.67 4.32
N LEU A 29 16.04 -2.60 3.39
CA LEU A 29 14.89 -3.52 3.50
C LEU A 29 15.04 -4.44 4.71
N GLU A 30 16.22 -5.02 4.91
CA GLU A 30 16.54 -5.85 6.09
C GLU A 30 16.36 -5.07 7.40
N LEU A 31 16.91 -3.85 7.47
CA LEU A 31 16.77 -2.99 8.63
C LEU A 31 15.30 -2.66 8.94
N ASN A 32 14.50 -2.37 7.92
CA ASN A 32 13.06 -2.13 8.10
C ASN A 32 12.34 -3.40 8.58
N GLY A 33 12.75 -4.58 8.11
CA GLY A 33 12.25 -5.86 8.60
C GLY A 33 12.53 -6.06 10.08
N TRP A 34 13.78 -5.87 10.51
CA TRP A 34 14.17 -5.98 11.92
C TRP A 34 13.49 -4.94 12.80
N LEU A 35 13.37 -3.69 12.33
CA LEU A 35 12.65 -2.64 13.03
C LEU A 35 11.19 -3.02 13.24
N THR A 36 10.52 -3.51 12.19
CA THR A 36 9.12 -3.94 12.25
C THR A 36 8.95 -5.08 13.24
N ALA A 37 9.79 -6.12 13.15
CA ALA A 37 9.78 -7.25 14.06
C ALA A 37 9.97 -6.81 15.52
N TRP A 38 10.93 -5.92 15.79
CA TRP A 38 11.17 -5.39 17.13
C TRP A 38 9.99 -4.56 17.65
N ILE A 39 9.38 -3.72 16.81
CA ILE A 39 8.21 -2.92 17.19
C ILE A 39 7.05 -3.82 17.62
N GLU A 40 6.74 -4.84 16.82
CA GLU A 40 5.57 -5.69 17.01
C GLU A 40 5.73 -6.74 18.10
N THR A 41 6.94 -7.27 18.29
CA THR A 41 7.20 -8.34 19.26
C THR A 41 7.63 -7.82 20.63
N GLU A 42 8.42 -6.75 20.68
CA GLU A 42 9.03 -6.26 21.91
C GLU A 42 8.48 -4.90 22.32
N TYR A 43 8.61 -3.87 21.48
CA TYR A 43 8.32 -2.48 21.88
C TYR A 43 6.88 -2.30 22.37
N HIS A 44 5.89 -2.75 21.59
CA HIS A 44 4.48 -2.58 21.94
C HIS A 44 4.04 -3.40 23.17
N ARG A 45 4.77 -4.49 23.49
CA ARG A 45 4.43 -5.43 24.57
C ARG A 45 5.23 -5.19 25.85
N ARG A 46 6.38 -4.51 25.77
CA ARG A 46 7.25 -4.25 26.91
C ARG A 46 6.65 -3.18 27.82
N ILE A 47 6.70 -3.41 29.13
CA ILE A 47 6.33 -2.40 30.12
C ILE A 47 7.40 -1.31 30.14
N HIS A 48 6.98 -0.07 29.89
CA HIS A 48 7.87 1.08 29.93
C HIS A 48 8.00 1.62 31.35
N THR A 49 9.20 2.04 31.72
CA THR A 49 9.51 2.51 33.08
C THR A 49 8.82 3.81 33.46
N GLU A 50 8.57 4.70 32.48
CA GLU A 50 7.90 5.98 32.70
C GLU A 50 6.39 5.82 32.95
N THR A 51 5.73 4.98 32.16
CA THR A 51 4.26 4.80 32.21
C THR A 51 3.83 3.64 33.09
N GLY A 52 4.74 2.72 33.42
CA GLY A 52 4.44 1.47 34.12
C GLY A 52 3.51 0.53 33.36
N GLN A 53 3.29 0.77 32.05
CA GLN A 53 2.35 0.06 31.20
C GLN A 53 3.00 -0.27 29.87
N ALA A 54 2.53 -1.34 29.20
CA ALA A 54 2.88 -1.60 27.81
C ALA A 54 2.16 -0.60 26.89
N PRO A 55 2.82 -0.08 25.83
CA PRO A 55 2.18 0.85 24.89
C PRO A 55 0.88 0.31 24.28
N LEU A 56 0.84 -0.98 23.92
CA LEU A 56 -0.35 -1.62 23.34
C LEU A 56 -1.53 -1.64 24.31
N ASP A 57 -1.30 -2.12 25.54
CA ASP A 57 -2.33 -2.14 26.58
C ASP A 57 -2.89 -0.75 26.87
N ARG A 58 -2.00 0.25 26.89
CA ARG A 58 -2.38 1.65 27.10
C ARG A 58 -3.21 2.20 25.95
N TRP A 59 -2.86 1.87 24.71
CA TRP A 59 -3.60 2.24 23.51
C TRP A 59 -5.02 1.65 23.53
N ASP A 60 -5.14 0.35 23.79
CA ASP A 60 -6.42 -0.36 23.84
C ASP A 60 -7.31 0.14 24.97
N ALA A 61 -6.74 0.35 26.17
CA ALA A 61 -7.45 0.95 27.28
C ALA A 61 -7.93 2.38 26.97
N GLY A 62 -7.15 3.14 26.20
CA GLY A 62 -7.51 4.47 25.72
C GLY A 62 -8.77 4.47 24.87
N TRP A 63 -8.88 3.54 23.92
CA TRP A 63 -10.07 3.38 23.07
C TRP A 63 -11.27 2.85 23.85
N ALA A 64 -11.07 1.85 24.72
CA ALA A 64 -12.12 1.33 25.58
C ALA A 64 -12.73 2.43 26.46
N ARG A 65 -11.90 3.31 27.04
CA ARG A 65 -12.36 4.47 27.82
C ARG A 65 -13.19 5.45 27.02
N LEU A 66 -12.88 5.63 25.73
CA LEU A 66 -13.62 6.52 24.84
C LEU A 66 -14.90 5.87 24.28
N GLY A 67 -15.12 4.57 24.50
CA GLY A 67 -16.28 3.84 23.99
C GLY A 67 -16.35 3.77 22.47
N ARG A 68 -15.21 3.90 21.78
CA ARG A 68 -15.11 3.87 20.31
C ARG A 68 -13.77 3.27 19.86
N THR A 69 -13.71 2.82 18.62
CA THR A 69 -12.47 2.40 17.97
C THR A 69 -11.87 3.55 17.16
N ALA A 70 -10.63 3.36 16.69
CA ALA A 70 -10.07 4.22 15.65
C ALA A 70 -11.01 4.23 14.43
N ALA A 71 -11.26 5.42 13.88
CA ALA A 71 -12.02 5.56 12.65
C ALA A 71 -11.17 5.00 11.51
N MET A 72 -11.72 4.02 10.78
CA MET A 72 -11.09 3.55 9.55
C MET A 72 -11.30 4.61 8.48
N PRO A 73 -10.24 5.11 7.84
CA PRO A 73 -10.38 6.06 6.74
C PRO A 73 -11.16 5.41 5.61
N THR A 74 -12.00 6.18 4.93
CA THR A 74 -12.70 5.72 3.74
C THR A 74 -11.72 5.57 2.58
N SER A 75 -12.11 4.85 1.52
CA SER A 75 -11.29 4.77 0.31
C SER A 75 -11.01 6.15 -0.30
N GLU A 76 -11.93 7.10 -0.14
CA GLU A 76 -11.78 8.47 -0.60
C GLU A 76 -10.73 9.22 0.23
N ASP A 77 -10.79 9.11 1.56
CA ASP A 77 -9.79 9.71 2.47
C ASP A 77 -8.37 9.17 2.19
N LEU A 78 -8.26 7.87 1.92
CA LEU A 78 -6.98 7.25 1.55
C LEU A 78 -6.49 7.79 0.21
N THR A 79 -7.35 7.86 -0.79
CA THR A 79 -6.98 8.37 -2.12
C THR A 79 -6.50 9.82 -2.00
N GLU A 80 -7.25 10.66 -1.29
CA GLU A 80 -6.94 12.06 -1.02
C GLU A 80 -5.56 12.23 -0.35
N ALA A 81 -5.23 11.39 0.63
CA ALA A 81 -3.96 11.46 1.37
C ALA A 81 -2.72 11.24 0.49
N PHE A 82 -2.86 10.56 -0.65
CA PHE A 82 -1.77 10.31 -1.60
C PHE A 82 -1.71 11.32 -2.75
N LEU A 83 -2.68 12.24 -2.86
CA LEU A 83 -2.65 13.27 -3.88
C LEU A 83 -1.56 14.31 -3.58
N TRP A 84 -0.95 14.79 -4.65
CA TRP A 84 0.07 15.83 -4.58
C TRP A 84 -0.58 17.18 -4.83
N SER A 85 -0.16 18.18 -4.07
CA SER A 85 -0.64 19.56 -4.21
C SER A 85 0.47 20.48 -4.71
N GLU A 86 0.21 21.28 -5.74
CA GLU A 86 1.11 22.37 -6.14
C GLU A 86 0.34 23.68 -6.40
N TYR A 87 0.90 24.80 -5.95
CA TYR A 87 0.27 26.09 -6.16
C TYR A 87 0.75 26.76 -7.46
N ARG A 88 -0.19 27.16 -8.31
CA ARG A 88 0.06 27.88 -9.56
C ARG A 88 -0.81 29.13 -9.69
N MET A 89 -0.32 30.10 -10.45
CA MET A 89 -1.09 31.29 -10.81
C MET A 89 -1.84 31.03 -12.12
N VAL A 90 -3.14 31.32 -12.14
CA VAL A 90 -3.93 31.23 -13.37
C VAL A 90 -3.62 32.39 -14.30
N THR A 91 -3.33 32.08 -15.56
CA THR A 91 -3.01 33.08 -16.59
C THR A 91 -4.26 33.87 -17.02
N LYS A 92 -4.07 34.95 -17.79
CA LYS A 92 -5.16 35.75 -18.37
C LYS A 92 -6.08 34.96 -19.32
N THR A 93 -5.61 33.82 -19.82
CA THR A 93 -6.35 32.93 -20.73
C THR A 93 -7.02 31.78 -19.99
N ALA A 94 -7.16 31.86 -18.66
CA ALA A 94 -7.75 30.82 -17.81
C ALA A 94 -7.02 29.46 -17.94
N THR A 95 -5.68 29.50 -18.06
CA THR A 95 -4.85 28.29 -18.10
C THR A 95 -3.83 28.25 -16.97
N VAL A 96 -3.38 27.04 -16.62
CA VAL A 96 -2.30 26.77 -15.68
C VAL A 96 -1.32 25.77 -16.30
N SER A 97 -0.02 25.96 -16.03
CA SER A 97 1.02 25.04 -16.47
C SER A 97 1.55 24.22 -15.30
N LEU A 98 1.63 22.91 -15.47
CA LEU A 98 2.07 21.95 -14.44
C LEU A 98 2.91 20.85 -15.12
N HIS A 99 4.17 20.72 -14.71
CA HIS A 99 5.17 19.76 -15.26
C HIS A 99 5.24 19.63 -16.79
N GLY A 100 5.09 20.74 -17.52
CA GLY A 100 5.15 20.76 -18.99
C GLY A 100 3.80 20.49 -19.68
N ASN A 101 2.74 20.24 -18.90
CA ASN A 101 1.37 20.20 -19.40
C ASN A 101 0.70 21.55 -19.15
N THR A 102 -0.32 21.84 -19.96
CA THR A 102 -1.20 23.01 -19.78
C THR A 102 -2.63 22.54 -19.60
N PHE A 103 -3.28 23.06 -18.58
CA PHE A 103 -4.68 22.78 -18.25
C PHE A 103 -5.50 24.07 -18.30
N GLU A 104 -6.72 23.96 -18.79
CA GLU A 104 -7.74 24.99 -18.74
C GLU A 104 -8.52 24.88 -17.42
N VAL A 105 -8.76 26.03 -16.80
CA VAL A 105 -9.47 26.15 -15.52
C VAL A 105 -10.63 27.13 -15.66
N ASP A 106 -11.49 27.21 -14.65
CA ASP A 106 -12.58 28.19 -14.64
C ASP A 106 -12.05 29.63 -14.81
N ALA A 107 -12.62 30.37 -15.75
CA ALA A 107 -12.30 31.76 -16.03
C ALA A 107 -12.49 32.69 -14.81
N ALA A 108 -13.35 32.31 -13.85
CA ALA A 108 -13.51 33.03 -12.59
C ALA A 108 -12.23 33.06 -11.72
N LEU A 109 -11.30 32.15 -11.99
CA LEU A 109 -10.03 32.00 -11.27
C LEU A 109 -8.86 32.75 -11.92
N VAL A 110 -9.07 33.45 -13.04
CA VAL A 110 -8.03 34.23 -13.73
C VAL A 110 -7.33 35.19 -12.76
N GLY A 111 -5.99 35.15 -12.76
CA GLY A 111 -5.16 35.98 -11.89
C GLY A 111 -5.11 35.56 -10.42
N ARG A 112 -5.74 34.44 -10.04
CA ARG A 112 -5.70 33.90 -8.67
C ARG A 112 -4.63 32.82 -8.54
N LYS A 113 -4.11 32.68 -7.31
CA LYS A 113 -3.27 31.55 -6.91
C LYS A 113 -4.17 30.39 -6.53
N VAL A 114 -4.14 29.32 -7.31
CA VAL A 114 -4.93 28.11 -7.11
C VAL A 114 -4.01 26.96 -6.69
N GLU A 115 -4.57 26.02 -5.95
CA GLU A 115 -3.96 24.75 -5.62
C GLU A 115 -4.39 23.71 -6.65
N LEU A 116 -3.43 23.03 -7.24
CA LEU A 116 -3.67 21.92 -8.17
C LEU A 116 -3.40 20.63 -7.41
N VAL A 117 -4.43 19.81 -7.25
CA VAL A 117 -4.38 18.53 -6.56
C VAL A 117 -4.45 17.43 -7.62
N PHE A 118 -3.47 16.53 -7.64
CA PHE A 118 -3.34 15.53 -8.71
C PHE A 118 -2.67 14.25 -8.22
N SER A 119 -2.91 13.15 -8.94
CA SER A 119 -2.17 11.91 -8.71
C SER A 119 -0.79 12.01 -9.36
N PRO A 120 0.31 11.66 -8.69
CA PRO A 120 1.63 11.64 -9.31
C PRO A 120 1.72 10.63 -10.47
N PHE A 121 0.83 9.64 -10.53
CA PHE A 121 0.80 8.61 -11.56
C PHE A 121 -0.19 8.89 -12.70
N ASP A 122 -1.12 9.83 -12.49
CA ASP A 122 -2.09 10.27 -13.50
C ASP A 122 -2.19 11.80 -13.50
N MET A 123 -1.61 12.42 -14.53
CA MET A 123 -1.67 13.85 -14.77
C MET A 123 -2.87 14.29 -15.62
N GLU A 124 -3.73 13.39 -16.11
CA GLU A 124 -4.93 13.77 -16.86
C GLU A 124 -6.02 14.30 -15.94
N THR A 125 -6.07 13.78 -14.71
CA THR A 125 -7.05 14.15 -13.69
C THR A 125 -6.44 15.11 -12.68
N VAL A 126 -6.56 16.42 -12.93
CA VAL A 126 -6.13 17.48 -12.00
C VAL A 126 -7.34 18.20 -11.43
N GLU A 127 -7.47 18.26 -10.11
CA GLU A 127 -8.48 19.04 -9.41
C GLU A 127 -7.95 20.44 -9.07
N VAL A 128 -8.78 21.47 -9.25
CA VAL A 128 -8.45 22.86 -8.91
C VAL A 128 -9.13 23.25 -7.62
N ARG A 129 -8.36 23.70 -6.64
CA ARG A 129 -8.87 24.22 -5.37
C ARG A 129 -8.46 25.68 -5.19
N TYR A 130 -9.38 26.47 -4.63
CA TYR A 130 -9.12 27.85 -4.26
C TYR A 130 -9.73 28.12 -2.90
N ARG A 131 -8.93 28.65 -1.95
CA ARG A 131 -9.35 28.89 -0.56
C ARG A 131 -9.98 27.65 0.10
N ASN A 132 -9.39 26.48 -0.11
CA ASN A 132 -9.86 25.20 0.43
C ASN A 132 -11.25 24.77 -0.09
N VAL A 133 -11.69 25.31 -1.23
CA VAL A 133 -12.93 24.93 -1.92
C VAL A 133 -12.58 24.37 -3.29
N SER A 134 -13.19 23.24 -3.66
CA SER A 134 -13.06 22.66 -5.01
C SER A 134 -13.78 23.53 -6.04
N HIS A 135 -13.08 23.85 -7.12
CA HIS A 135 -13.60 24.54 -8.29
C HIS A 135 -13.71 23.61 -9.51
N GLY A 136 -13.66 22.30 -9.29
CA GLY A 136 -13.79 21.28 -10.33
C GLY A 136 -12.44 20.87 -10.95
N LYS A 137 -12.54 20.05 -12.01
CA LYS A 137 -11.38 19.48 -12.70
C LYS A 137 -10.83 20.46 -13.73
N ALA A 138 -9.51 20.56 -13.81
CA ALA A 138 -8.83 21.28 -14.88
C ALA A 138 -8.92 20.43 -16.16
N LEU A 139 -9.37 21.03 -17.26
CA LEU A 139 -9.47 20.34 -18.54
C LEU A 139 -8.09 20.30 -19.20
N PRO A 140 -7.60 19.13 -19.64
CA PRO A 140 -6.31 19.06 -20.29
C PRO A 140 -6.35 19.77 -21.65
N HIS A 141 -5.51 20.79 -21.81
CA HIS A 141 -5.40 21.54 -23.06
C HIS A 141 -4.22 21.05 -23.90
N ASN A 142 -3.09 20.77 -23.25
CA ASN A 142 -1.93 20.14 -23.87
C ASN A 142 -1.24 19.24 -22.83
N ILE A 143 -1.34 17.93 -23.01
CA ILE A 143 -0.61 16.95 -22.20
C ILE A 143 0.55 16.41 -23.03
N THR A 144 1.77 16.59 -22.53
CA THR A 144 2.97 15.93 -23.06
C THR A 144 3.47 14.82 -22.14
N ARG A 145 3.12 14.86 -20.85
CA ARG A 145 3.58 13.90 -19.84
C ARG A 145 2.42 13.44 -18.97
N HIS A 146 2.17 12.14 -18.92
CA HIS A 146 1.06 11.57 -18.13
C HIS A 146 1.46 11.20 -16.68
N VAL A 147 2.76 11.19 -16.36
CA VAL A 147 3.30 10.78 -15.05
C VAL A 147 4.24 11.85 -14.52
N HIS A 148 4.11 12.20 -13.24
CA HIS A 148 4.97 13.18 -12.59
C HIS A 148 6.47 12.75 -12.67
N PRO A 149 7.43 13.65 -12.95
CA PRO A 149 8.85 13.28 -13.13
C PRO A 149 9.52 12.56 -11.95
N LYS A 150 8.97 12.71 -10.74
CA LYS A 150 9.45 12.02 -9.53
C LYS A 150 8.67 10.74 -9.18
N ALA A 151 7.61 10.41 -9.91
CA ALA A 151 6.88 9.18 -9.66
C ALA A 151 7.74 7.99 -10.09
N ARG A 152 8.07 7.11 -9.13
CA ARG A 152 8.74 5.84 -9.42
C ARG A 152 7.66 4.77 -9.58
N PRO A 153 7.66 3.99 -10.66
CA PRO A 153 6.74 2.86 -10.79
C PRO A 153 6.95 1.87 -9.63
N GLU A 154 5.88 1.28 -9.13
CA GLU A 154 5.98 0.21 -8.14
C GLU A 154 6.84 -0.92 -8.73
N THR A 155 8.00 -1.16 -8.11
CA THR A 155 8.85 -2.30 -8.47
C THR A 155 8.29 -3.50 -7.74
N PRO A 156 7.89 -4.58 -8.44
CA PRO A 156 7.38 -5.78 -7.78
C PRO A 156 8.45 -6.36 -6.85
N GLU A 157 8.00 -6.89 -5.71
CA GLU A 157 8.85 -7.42 -4.65
C GLU A 157 9.63 -8.64 -5.15
N PRO A 158 10.97 -8.67 -5.02
CA PRO A 158 11.76 -9.82 -5.42
C PRO A 158 11.54 -11.00 -4.45
N ALA A 159 11.48 -12.21 -4.99
CA ALA A 159 11.30 -13.44 -4.22
C ALA A 159 12.54 -13.78 -3.37
N VAL A 160 12.34 -14.07 -2.10
CA VAL A 160 13.38 -14.34 -1.10
C VAL A 160 13.95 -15.76 -1.30
N MET A 161 15.29 -15.91 -1.30
CA MET A 161 15.98 -17.20 -1.23
C MET A 161 16.44 -17.49 0.21
N PRO A 162 16.38 -18.74 0.71
CA PRO A 162 16.77 -19.03 2.09
C PRO A 162 18.29 -19.17 2.23
N ALA A 163 18.89 -18.49 3.22
CA ALA A 163 20.27 -18.69 3.63
C ALA A 163 20.31 -19.42 4.98
N THR A 164 21.15 -20.46 5.05
CA THR A 164 21.31 -21.36 6.20
C THR A 164 22.32 -20.83 7.23
N GLY A 165 21.90 -20.72 8.49
CA GLY A 165 22.78 -20.59 9.66
C GLY A 165 22.08 -19.86 10.79
N ILE A 166 21.92 -20.50 11.96
CA ILE A 166 20.99 -20.08 13.04
C ILE A 166 21.12 -18.60 13.39
N ASP A 167 20.14 -17.82 12.93
CA ASP A 167 19.98 -16.39 13.12
C ASP A 167 18.86 -16.12 14.15
N TYR A 168 19.15 -15.30 15.16
CA TYR A 168 18.19 -14.94 16.20
C TYR A 168 17.04 -14.06 15.64
N LEU A 169 17.31 -13.30 14.57
CA LEU A 169 16.31 -12.51 13.87
C LEU A 169 15.43 -13.41 13.02
N GLU A 170 15.99 -14.43 12.36
CA GLU A 170 15.21 -15.52 11.72
C GLU A 170 14.36 -16.28 12.77
N LEU A 171 14.87 -16.50 13.98
CA LEU A 171 14.09 -17.13 15.05
C LEU A 171 12.89 -16.26 15.50
N THR A 172 13.09 -14.94 15.54
CA THR A 172 12.04 -13.96 15.88
C THR A 172 11.03 -13.86 14.74
N GLU A 173 11.49 -13.80 13.48
CA GLU A 173 10.67 -13.85 12.28
C GLU A 173 9.83 -15.14 12.23
N ARG A 174 10.45 -16.31 12.44
CA ARG A 174 9.78 -17.61 12.48
C ARG A 174 8.72 -17.69 13.58
N THR A 175 8.98 -17.08 14.74
CA THR A 175 8.01 -16.99 15.84
C THR A 175 6.85 -16.07 15.47
N HIS A 176 7.12 -14.92 14.84
CA HIS A 176 6.10 -14.00 14.33
C HIS A 176 5.24 -14.66 13.23
N HIS A 177 5.86 -15.32 12.26
CA HIS A 177 5.16 -16.05 11.19
C HIS A 177 4.30 -17.21 11.74
N GLN A 178 4.76 -17.90 12.79
CA GLN A 178 3.96 -18.91 13.47
C GLN A 178 2.78 -18.30 14.24
N GLN A 179 2.95 -17.15 14.88
CA GLN A 179 1.86 -16.41 15.51
C GLN A 179 0.83 -15.95 14.48
N LEU A 180 1.25 -15.37 13.35
CA LEU A 180 0.34 -15.00 12.26
C LEU A 180 -0.44 -16.20 11.69
N ARG A 181 0.23 -17.36 11.53
CA ARG A 181 -0.41 -18.60 11.06
C ARG A 181 -1.38 -19.18 12.08
N ALA A 182 -1.07 -19.10 13.38
CA ALA A 182 -1.93 -19.55 14.47
C ALA A 182 -3.12 -18.61 14.71
N ASP A 183 -2.93 -17.30 14.52
CA ASP A 183 -3.95 -16.25 14.66
C ASP A 183 -4.84 -16.11 13.42
N ARG A 184 -4.69 -16.98 12.40
CA ARG A 184 -5.58 -17.06 11.21
C ARG A 184 -7.01 -17.44 11.62
N ARG A 185 -7.76 -16.46 12.13
CA ARG A 185 -9.23 -16.50 12.20
C ARG A 185 -9.90 -16.32 10.83
N ILE A 186 -9.14 -15.96 9.79
CA ILE A 186 -9.64 -15.83 8.41
C ILE A 186 -8.72 -16.60 7.47
N GLY A 187 -9.20 -17.74 6.95
CA GLY A 187 -8.47 -18.63 6.06
C GLY A 187 -8.55 -18.17 4.60
N TYR A 188 -7.65 -17.27 4.18
CA TYR A 188 -7.56 -16.86 2.77
C TYR A 188 -7.09 -17.98 1.82
N ASP A 189 -6.39 -19.00 2.33
CA ASP A 189 -6.02 -20.19 1.54
C ASP A 189 -7.26 -20.99 1.08
N ALA A 190 -8.37 -20.95 1.83
CA ALA A 190 -9.62 -21.60 1.43
C ALA A 190 -10.34 -20.87 0.27
N LEU A 191 -10.00 -19.60 0.02
CA LEU A 191 -10.57 -18.82 -1.09
C LEU A 191 -9.87 -19.11 -2.43
N PHE A 192 -8.64 -19.66 -2.40
CA PHE A 192 -7.84 -19.89 -3.61
C PHE A 192 -7.32 -21.34 -3.78
N GLY A 193 -7.45 -22.19 -2.76
CA GLY A 193 -6.93 -23.57 -2.77
C GLY A 193 -7.98 -24.64 -2.99
N ASP A 194 -8.51 -24.78 -4.22
CA ASP A 194 -9.01 -26.08 -4.70
C ASP A 194 -9.05 -26.21 -6.26
N ARG A 195 -8.03 -25.73 -6.98
CA ARG A 195 -7.96 -25.92 -8.45
C ARG A 195 -6.71 -26.62 -8.97
N GLN A 196 -5.92 -27.27 -8.12
CA GLN A 196 -4.81 -28.11 -8.60
C GLN A 196 -4.72 -29.38 -7.79
N GLY A 197 -5.41 -30.43 -8.25
CA GLY A 197 -5.31 -31.73 -7.59
C GLY A 197 -6.17 -32.90 -8.07
N HIS A 198 -6.74 -32.94 -9.28
CA HIS A 198 -7.15 -34.25 -9.85
C HIS A 198 -7.21 -34.24 -11.37
N GLY A 199 -6.14 -34.73 -11.99
CA GLY A 199 -6.16 -35.29 -13.33
C GLY A 199 -5.93 -36.78 -13.23
N GLU A 200 -7.01 -37.55 -13.16
CA GLU A 200 -7.16 -38.90 -13.72
C GLU A 200 -8.62 -39.36 -13.56
N GLY A 201 -9.28 -39.68 -14.69
CA GLY A 201 -10.48 -40.51 -14.72
C GLY A 201 -11.82 -39.79 -14.92
N GLU A 202 -12.44 -40.06 -16.06
CA GLU A 202 -13.81 -39.70 -16.45
C GLU A 202 -14.88 -40.08 -15.40
N SER A 203 -15.89 -39.24 -15.22
CA SER A 203 -17.33 -39.55 -15.42
C SER A 203 -18.19 -38.42 -14.85
N GLY A 204 -19.25 -38.07 -15.57
CA GLY A 204 -20.04 -36.88 -15.33
C GLY A 204 -20.90 -36.91 -14.07
N ASP A 205 -21.17 -35.71 -13.55
CA ASP A 205 -22.42 -35.40 -12.88
C ASP A 205 -22.70 -33.90 -13.10
N GLU A 206 -23.76 -33.63 -13.87
CA GLU A 206 -24.25 -32.28 -14.14
C GLU A 206 -24.87 -31.71 -12.86
N VAL A 207 -24.39 -30.54 -12.42
CA VAL A 207 -25.03 -29.81 -11.31
C VAL A 207 -26.24 -29.06 -11.88
N ALA A 208 -27.42 -29.39 -11.36
CA ALA A 208 -28.69 -28.80 -11.79
C ALA A 208 -28.68 -27.26 -11.67
N GLU A 209 -29.23 -26.61 -12.70
CA GLU A 209 -29.49 -25.17 -12.86
C GLU A 209 -28.40 -24.26 -13.45
N GLN A 210 -27.28 -24.79 -13.93
CA GLN A 210 -26.33 -24.00 -14.72
C GLN A 210 -26.64 -24.08 -16.22
N LEU A 211 -27.06 -22.96 -16.82
CA LEU A 211 -27.13 -22.84 -18.28
C LEU A 211 -25.73 -23.01 -18.87
N SER A 212 -25.61 -23.95 -19.82
CA SER A 212 -24.33 -24.26 -20.45
C SER A 212 -23.95 -23.17 -21.44
N ILE A 213 -22.65 -22.89 -21.57
CA ILE A 213 -22.12 -21.90 -22.51
C ILE A 213 -22.38 -22.27 -23.98
N THR A 214 -22.77 -23.51 -24.26
CA THR A 214 -23.16 -24.01 -25.58
C THR A 214 -24.60 -23.65 -25.97
N ASP A 215 -25.45 -23.23 -25.03
CA ASP A 215 -26.85 -22.85 -25.31
C ASP A 215 -26.98 -21.47 -25.99
N ILE A 216 -25.95 -20.64 -25.93
CA ILE A 216 -25.95 -19.28 -26.52
C ILE A 216 -25.70 -19.28 -28.04
N ALA A 217 -25.21 -20.37 -28.63
CA ALA A 217 -24.87 -20.42 -30.05
C ALA A 217 -26.05 -20.75 -31.00
N GLY A 218 -27.26 -20.99 -30.48
CA GLY A 218 -28.40 -21.51 -31.26
C GLY A 218 -29.48 -20.49 -31.67
N GLN A 219 -29.53 -19.27 -31.11
CA GLN A 219 -30.62 -18.32 -31.40
C GLN A 219 -30.17 -17.19 -32.33
N SER A 220 -29.90 -17.55 -33.58
CA SER A 220 -29.97 -16.62 -34.70
C SER A 220 -30.80 -17.26 -35.80
N GLY A 221 -32.07 -16.87 -35.88
CA GLY A 221 -32.93 -17.25 -36.99
C GLY A 221 -34.44 -17.10 -36.72
N ALA A 222 -35.07 -16.29 -37.58
CA ALA A 222 -36.49 -16.28 -37.98
C ALA A 222 -37.51 -15.46 -37.16
N SER A 223 -37.72 -14.24 -37.68
CA SER A 223 -38.99 -13.67 -38.16
C SER A 223 -40.33 -14.25 -37.66
N ALA A 224 -41.22 -13.40 -37.15
CA ALA A 224 -42.31 -12.73 -37.90
C ALA A 224 -43.02 -11.71 -37.01
#